data_AF-A0A2S6AZP3-F1
#
_entry.id   AF-A0A2S6AZP3-F1
#
_cell.length_a   1.000
_cell.length_b   1.000
_cell.length_c   1.000
_cell.angle_alpha   90.00
_cell.angle_beta   90.00
_cell.angle_gamma   90.00
#
_symmetry.space_group_name_H-M   'P 1'
#
loop_
_entity.id
_entity.type
_entity.pdbx_description
1 polymer ?
#
loop_
_entity_poly.entity_id
_entity_poly.type
_entity_poly.pdbx_seq_one_letter_code
_entity_poly.pdbx_strand_id
1 'polypeptide(L)'
;GILSLGHGVFFALGAYAHGMYLMRAIGDQGQYRSSLPDFMVFLNWKELPWYWYGMDNFWIAMIAVVVVPGLLAFVFGFLAFRSRVTGVYLSII
;
A
#
# COMPACT_ATOMS: atom_id res chain seq x y z
N GLY A 1 -21.24 -1.86 4.84
CA GLY A 1 -21.27 -2.69 3.63
C GLY A 1 -19.85 -2.88 3.14
N ILE A 2 -19.31 -4.07 3.36
CA ILE A 2 -17.97 -4.59 3.05
C ILE A 2 -17.60 -4.33 1.59
N LEU A 3 -18.59 -4.26 0.71
CA LEU A 3 -18.38 -3.89 -0.69
C LEU A 3 -17.81 -2.46 -0.83
N SER A 4 -18.30 -1.48 -0.07
CA SER A 4 -17.75 -0.11 -0.08
C SER A 4 -16.43 -0.03 0.69
N LEU A 5 -16.30 -0.76 1.80
CA LEU A 5 -15.06 -0.85 2.58
C LEU A 5 -13.91 -1.45 1.75
N GLY A 6 -14.19 -2.50 0.98
CA GLY A 6 -13.22 -3.15 0.09
C GLY A 6 -12.63 -2.15 -0.91
N HIS A 7 -13.47 -1.35 -1.58
CA HIS A 7 -12.98 -0.33 -2.51
C HIS A 7 -12.06 0.67 -1.82
N GLY A 8 -12.42 1.16 -0.63
CA GLY A 8 -11.59 2.09 0.14
C GLY A 8 -10.25 1.49 0.55
N VAL A 9 -10.25 0.27 1.10
CA VAL A 9 -9.03 -0.40 1.58
C VAL A 9 -8.09 -0.76 0.42
N PHE A 10 -8.60 -1.35 -0.66
CA PHE A 10 -7.77 -1.71 -1.81
C PHE A 10 -7.20 -0.47 -2.51
N PHE A 11 -8.02 0.58 -2.65
CA PHE A 11 -7.55 1.85 -3.20
C PHE A 11 -6.48 2.49 -2.32
N ALA A 12 -6.69 2.54 -0.99
CA ALA A 12 -5.72 3.11 -0.06
C ALA A 12 -4.37 2.37 -0.11
N LEU A 13 -4.38 1.04 -0.18
CA LEU A 13 -3.16 0.24 -0.28
C LEU A 13 -2.41 0.46 -1.59
N GLY A 14 -3.13 0.49 -2.72
CA GLY A 14 -2.53 0.79 -4.02
C GLY A 14 -1.98 2.22 -4.08
N ALA A 15 -2.75 3.20 -3.59
CA ALA A 15 -2.34 4.60 -3.52
C ALA A 15 -1.12 4.79 -2.59
N TYR A 16 -1.07 4.07 -1.46
CA TYR A 16 0.08 4.09 -0.56
C TYR A 16 1.34 3.54 -1.25
N ALA A 17 1.24 2.38 -1.92
CA ALA A 17 2.37 1.80 -2.67
C ALA A 17 2.89 2.76 -3.75
N HIS A 18 2.00 3.40 -4.49
CA HIS A 18 2.39 4.40 -5.48
C HIS A 18 2.97 5.67 -4.83
N GLY A 19 2.40 6.13 -3.73
CA GLY A 19 2.89 7.27 -2.94
C GLY A 19 4.30 7.06 -2.40
N MET A 20 4.65 5.83 -1.99
CA MET A 20 6.02 5.48 -1.60
C MET A 20 7.00 5.72 -2.75
N TYR A 21 6.66 5.31 -3.97
CA TYR A 21 7.49 5.54 -5.16
C TYR A 21 7.65 7.03 -5.46
N LEU A 22 6.56 7.80 -5.44
CA LEU A 22 6.62 9.24 -5.69
C LEU A 22 7.50 9.95 -4.65
N MET A 23 7.40 9.59 -3.38
CA MET A 23 8.25 10.15 -2.32
C MET A 23 9.73 9.80 -2.49
N ARG A 24 10.03 8.59 -3.00
CA ARG A 24 11.39 8.17 -3.35
C ARG A 24 11.91 8.88 -4.60
N ALA A 25 11.04 9.19 -5.55
CA ALA A 25 11.39 9.90 -6.78
C ALA A 25 11.74 11.38 -6.54
N ILE A 26 11.16 12.01 -5.51
CA ILE A 26 11.53 13.37 -5.08
C ILE A 26 12.99 13.38 -4.59
N GLY A 27 13.37 12.42 -3.74
CA GLY A 27 14.76 12.22 -3.28
C GLY A 27 15.44 13.52 -2.82
N ASP A 28 16.63 13.80 -3.35
CA ASP A 28 17.46 14.97 -3.00
C ASP A 28 16.86 16.32 -3.45
N GLN A 29 15.76 16.31 -4.21
CA GLN A 29 15.02 17.52 -4.55
C GLN A 29 14.10 18.00 -3.41
N GLY A 30 14.00 17.22 -2.34
CA GLY A 30 13.27 17.56 -1.12
C GLY A 30 13.93 18.69 -0.31
N GLN A 31 13.20 19.21 0.68
CA GLN A 31 13.64 20.29 1.55
C GLN A 31 14.95 19.95 2.27
N TYR A 32 15.10 18.68 2.68
CA TYR A 32 16.26 18.22 3.45
C TYR A 32 17.41 17.69 2.57
N ARG A 33 17.24 17.67 1.23
CA ARG A 33 18.20 17.18 0.23
C ARG A 33 18.88 15.87 0.66
N SER A 34 18.06 14.90 1.03
CA SER A 34 18.53 13.62 1.55
C SER A 34 17.96 12.48 0.72
N SER A 35 18.65 11.35 0.72
CA SER A 35 18.16 10.12 0.09
C SER A 35 16.92 9.53 0.80
N LEU A 36 16.56 10.03 1.98
CA LEU A 36 15.36 9.67 2.71
C LEU A 36 14.21 10.62 2.33
N PRO A 37 12.96 10.14 2.27
CA PRO A 37 11.81 11.01 2.13
C PRO A 37 11.76 12.09 3.23
N ASP A 38 11.39 13.32 2.86
CA ASP A 38 11.41 14.48 3.78
C ASP A 38 10.63 14.25 5.09
N PHE A 39 9.51 13.53 5.04
CA PHE A 39 8.73 13.23 6.25
C PHE A 39 9.47 12.29 7.22
N MET A 40 10.31 11.38 6.70
CA MET A 40 11.12 10.48 7.53
C MET A 40 12.23 11.27 8.22
N VAL A 41 12.86 12.19 7.50
CA VAL A 41 13.86 13.11 8.07
C VAL A 41 13.24 13.98 9.15
N PHE A 42 12.04 14.53 8.91
CA PHE A 42 11.28 15.29 9.89
C PHE A 42 10.98 14.48 11.16
N LEU A 43 10.65 13.20 11.03
CA LEU A 43 10.44 12.26 12.14
C LEU A 43 11.74 11.75 12.79
N ASN A 44 12.90 12.30 12.42
CA ASN A 44 14.23 11.92 12.93
C ASN A 44 14.65 10.47 12.59
N TRP A 45 14.20 9.94 11.45
CA TRP A 45 14.65 8.63 10.98
C TRP A 45 16.05 8.74 10.39
N LYS A 46 16.89 7.74 10.67
CA LYS A 46 18.29 7.70 10.22
C LYS A 46 18.50 6.85 8.98
N GLU A 47 17.63 5.89 8.74
CA GLU A 47 17.76 4.89 7.68
C GLU A 47 16.42 4.59 7.04
N LEU A 48 16.46 4.12 5.78
CA LEU A 48 15.26 3.75 5.06
C LEU A 48 14.74 2.40 5.60
N PRO A 49 13.47 2.29 5.99
CA PRO A 49 12.90 1.02 6.40
C PRO A 49 12.98 -0.03 5.30
N TRP A 50 13.20 -1.27 5.70
CA TRP A 50 13.41 -2.40 4.78
C TRP A 50 12.28 -2.62 3.75
N TYR A 51 11.02 -2.37 4.12
CA TYR A 51 9.87 -2.51 3.22
C TYR A 51 9.74 -1.38 2.19
N TRP A 52 10.53 -0.32 2.29
CA TRP A 52 10.65 0.73 1.26
C TRP A 52 11.75 0.44 0.24
N TYR A 53 12.58 -0.58 0.46
CA TYR A 53 13.59 -0.97 -0.52
C TYR A 53 12.94 -1.46 -1.81
N GLY A 54 13.48 -1.01 -2.95
CA GLY A 54 12.94 -1.31 -4.28
C GLY A 54 11.84 -0.37 -4.76
N MET A 55 11.26 0.47 -3.88
CA MET A 55 10.27 1.49 -4.26
C MET A 55 10.90 2.70 -4.98
N ASP A 56 12.19 2.68 -5.26
CA ASP A 56 12.87 3.60 -6.19
C ASP A 56 12.70 3.19 -7.66
N ASN A 57 12.37 1.93 -7.93
CA ASN A 57 12.20 1.41 -9.29
C ASN A 57 10.72 1.41 -9.69
N PHE A 58 10.41 2.07 -10.80
CA PHE A 58 9.04 2.20 -11.32
C PHE A 58 8.33 0.84 -11.49
N TRP A 59 9.03 -0.14 -12.05
CA TRP A 59 8.45 -1.48 -12.28
C TRP A 59 8.10 -2.21 -10.99
N ILE A 60 8.96 -2.12 -9.97
CA ILE A 60 8.73 -2.75 -8.67
C ILE A 60 7.55 -2.07 -7.98
N ALA A 61 7.50 -0.73 -8.02
CA ALA A 61 6.36 0.03 -7.51
C ALA A 61 5.05 -0.39 -8.18
N MET A 62 5.04 -0.56 -9.50
CA MET A 62 3.83 -0.94 -10.23
C MET A 62 3.37 -2.36 -9.95
N ILE A 63 4.31 -3.29 -9.80
CA ILE A 63 4.00 -4.65 -9.33
C ILE A 63 3.40 -4.57 -7.93
N ALA A 64 3.98 -3.80 -7.00
CA ALA A 64 3.47 -3.65 -5.64
C ALA A 64 2.06 -3.06 -5.60
N VAL A 65 1.74 -2.07 -6.45
CA VAL A 65 0.41 -1.46 -6.56
C VAL A 65 -0.67 -2.49 -6.92
N VAL A 66 -0.33 -3.54 -7.67
CA VAL A 66 -1.28 -4.62 -8.01
C VAL A 66 -1.23 -5.76 -7.01
N VAL A 67 -0.03 -6.22 -6.67
CA VAL A 67 0.20 -7.41 -5.84
C VAL A 67 -0.22 -7.18 -4.39
N VAL A 68 0.04 -6.01 -3.80
CA VAL A 68 -0.30 -5.74 -2.40
C VAL A 68 -1.83 -5.77 -2.17
N PRO A 69 -2.65 -4.98 -2.88
CA PRO A 69 -4.10 -5.09 -2.73
C PRO A 69 -4.63 -6.45 -3.23
N GLY A 70 -4.02 -7.03 -4.28
CA GLY A 70 -4.40 -8.34 -4.80
C GLY A 70 -4.21 -9.48 -3.81
N LEU A 71 -3.09 -9.50 -3.07
CA LEU A 71 -2.84 -10.48 -2.01
C LEU A 71 -3.82 -10.30 -0.85
N LEU A 72 -4.09 -9.06 -0.44
CA LEU A 72 -5.09 -8.80 0.60
C LEU A 72 -6.48 -9.28 0.15
N ALA A 73 -6.87 -8.97 -1.09
CA ALA A 73 -8.13 -9.43 -1.67
C ALA A 73 -8.20 -10.95 -1.76
N PHE A 74 -7.09 -11.61 -2.10
CA PHE A 74 -6.99 -13.07 -2.13
C PHE A 74 -7.17 -13.69 -0.75
N VAL A 75 -6.48 -13.18 0.27
CA VAL A 75 -6.62 -13.66 1.66
C VAL A 75 -8.04 -13.44 2.16
N PHE A 76 -8.60 -12.25 1.94
CA PHE A 76 -9.96 -11.92 2.36
C PHE A 76 -10.99 -12.80 1.64
N GLY A 77 -10.85 -12.96 0.32
CA GLY A 77 -11.70 -13.84 -0.49
C GLY A 77 -11.60 -15.29 -0.04
N PHE A 78 -10.38 -15.80 0.17
CA PHE A 78 -10.16 -17.18 0.63
C PHE A 78 -10.81 -17.44 1.99
N LEU A 79 -10.66 -16.52 2.95
CA LEU A 79 -11.29 -16.63 4.27
C LEU A 79 -12.82 -16.54 4.16
N ALA A 80 -13.35 -15.65 3.33
CA ALA A 80 -14.78 -15.52 3.08
C ALA A 80 -15.39 -16.80 2.48
N PHE A 81 -14.73 -17.41 1.47
CA PHE A 81 -15.18 -18.67 0.86
C PHE A 81 -15.03 -19.87 1.80
N ARG A 82 -13.92 -19.95 2.55
CA ARG A 82 -13.68 -21.03 3.52
C ARG A 82 -14.72 -21.02 4.65
N SER A 83 -15.21 -19.85 5.02
CA SER A 83 -16.18 -19.69 6.11
C SER A 83 -17.62 -20.03 5.68
N ARG A 84 -17.85 -20.51 4.44
CA ARG A 84 -19.17 -20.83 3.85
C ARG A 84 -20.20 -19.72 4.11
N VAL A 85 -19.80 -18.46 3.99
CA VAL A 85 -20.71 -17.33 4.23
C VAL A 85 -21.72 -17.27 3.08
N THR A 86 -22.93 -17.80 3.31
CA THR A 86 -24.06 -17.71 2.40
C THR A 86 -25.11 -16.75 2.96
N GLY A 87 -25.52 -15.76 2.16
CA GLY A 87 -26.65 -14.87 2.43
C GLY A 87 -26.30 -13.52 3.07
N VAL A 88 -27.07 -12.48 2.67
CA VAL A 88 -27.31 -11.10 3.17
C VAL A 88 -26.25 -10.39 4.06
N TYR A 89 -25.60 -11.07 5.00
CA TYR A 89 -24.58 -10.53 5.91
C TYR A 89 -23.35 -9.91 5.20
N LEU A 90 -22.98 -10.41 4.02
CA LEU A 90 -21.86 -9.89 3.22
C LEU A 90 -22.15 -8.49 2.63
N SER A 91 -23.43 -8.14 2.45
CA SER A 91 -23.85 -6.83 1.94
C SER A 91 -23.97 -5.76 3.03
N ILE A 92 -24.22 -6.16 4.28
CA ILE A 92 -24.61 -5.24 5.36
C ILE A 92 -23.40 -4.80 6.19
N ILE A 93 -22.58 -5.74 6.68
CA ILE A 93 -21.29 -5.46 7.36
C ILE A 93 -20.36 -4.89 6.32
#